data_AF-A0ABD6BDF5-F1
#
_entry.id   AF-A0ABD6BDF5-F1
#
_cell.length_a   1.000
_cell.length_b   1.000
_cell.length_c   1.000
_cell.angle_alpha   90.00
_cell.angle_beta   90.00
_cell.angle_gamma   90.00
#
_symmetry.space_group_name_H-M   'P 1'
#
loop_
_entity.id
_entity.type
_entity.pdbx_description
1 polymer ?
#
loop_
_entity_poly.entity_id
_entity_poly.type
_entity_poly.pdbx_seq_one_letter_code
_entity_poly.pdbx_strand_id
1 'polypeptide(L)'
;MAPDQDDRSDGDSRPPPGSPVLEAILENERNRRFLGQRLDAAGDRVDADLLGDIVRHGPVLEVLLKEPLDRREIEQRLDVSRATSHRYTQWLDEKGFVEKVDGRFQLTWRGAVIAEEVLRFEANVRTAHRMTPLLDAVCEDHRDFILEPFVDARVTVAEPDDPYRPVERFLALVNESETFRGFNTTHMAPLVLGEFHHRVFDEADTEIIYLPHIVEKLFETYPERAREAIDRGHLALRTRDELPYGLALFDERVGIGGYDETTGLMQVFVDTDDPIACEWAERVYASVRADSNPLDTYDGSD
;
A
#
# COMPACT_ATOMS: atom_id res chain seq x y z
N MET A 1 -35.70 3.90 43.25
CA MET A 1 -35.68 4.38 41.85
C MET A 1 -34.54 5.39 41.77
N ALA A 2 -33.41 5.16 41.13
CA ALA A 2 -32.92 4.12 40.23
C ALA A 2 -31.43 3.84 40.58
N PRO A 3 -30.83 2.71 40.16
CA PRO A 3 -29.39 2.53 40.20
C PRO A 3 -28.79 3.11 38.90
N ASP A 4 -27.75 3.93 39.01
CA ASP A 4 -26.98 4.37 37.85
C ASP A 4 -25.76 3.48 37.70
N GLN A 5 -25.60 2.95 36.50
CA GLN A 5 -24.62 1.95 36.09
C GLN A 5 -23.30 2.63 35.81
N ASP A 6 -22.27 2.31 36.59
CA ASP A 6 -20.88 2.59 36.22
C ASP A 6 -20.36 1.35 35.48
N ASP A 7 -20.77 1.20 34.21
CA ASP A 7 -20.24 0.19 33.29
C ASP A 7 -19.16 0.86 32.44
N ARG A 8 -17.99 1.08 33.05
CA ARG A 8 -16.77 1.40 32.31
C ARG A 8 -16.27 0.12 31.66
N SER A 9 -16.76 -0.17 30.46
CA SER A 9 -16.09 -1.09 29.56
C SER A 9 -14.83 -0.40 29.01
N ASP A 10 -13.70 -0.56 29.70
CA ASP A 10 -12.38 -0.45 29.08
C ASP A 10 -12.31 -1.53 27.99
N GLY A 11 -12.69 -1.15 26.77
CA GLY A 11 -12.47 -1.96 25.59
C GLY A 11 -10.98 -1.98 25.31
N ASP A 12 -10.32 -3.06 25.73
CA ASP A 12 -8.97 -3.48 25.33
C ASP A 12 -8.86 -3.31 23.80
N SER A 13 -8.37 -2.14 23.38
CA SER A 13 -8.35 -1.69 21.99
C SER A 13 -7.16 -2.32 21.28
N ARG A 14 -7.01 -3.64 21.41
CA ARG A 14 -6.17 -4.39 20.50
C ARG A 14 -6.85 -4.36 19.15
N PRO A 15 -6.16 -3.88 18.09
CA PRO A 15 -6.70 -3.98 16.75
C PRO A 15 -7.06 -5.44 16.48
N PRO A 16 -8.20 -5.71 15.82
CA PRO A 16 -8.60 -7.07 15.50
C PRO A 16 -7.45 -7.79 14.78
N PRO A 17 -7.24 -9.09 15.05
CA PRO A 17 -6.20 -9.85 14.37
C PRO A 17 -6.45 -9.76 12.86
N GLY A 18 -5.39 -9.52 12.09
CA GLY A 18 -5.50 -9.49 10.64
C GLY A 18 -5.97 -10.85 10.10
N SER A 19 -6.45 -10.84 8.88
CA SER A 19 -6.79 -12.02 8.13
C SER A 19 -5.58 -12.94 8.12
N PRO A 20 -5.78 -14.27 8.07
CA PRO A 20 -4.67 -15.21 7.98
C PRO A 20 -3.73 -14.91 6.81
N VAL A 21 -4.25 -14.30 5.73
CA VAL A 21 -3.48 -13.87 4.56
C VAL A 21 -2.59 -12.68 4.90
N LEU A 22 -3.14 -11.63 5.51
CA LEU A 22 -2.34 -10.47 5.94
C LEU A 22 -1.28 -10.87 6.97
N GLU A 23 -1.63 -11.69 7.96
CA GLU A 23 -0.67 -12.17 8.96
C GLU A 23 0.47 -12.97 8.31
N ALA A 24 0.16 -13.83 7.34
CA ALA A 24 1.18 -14.57 6.58
C ALA A 24 2.09 -13.63 5.77
N ILE A 25 1.55 -12.58 5.15
CA ILE A 25 2.32 -11.58 4.41
C ILE A 25 3.22 -10.79 5.37
N LEU A 26 2.69 -10.32 6.49
CA LEU A 26 3.46 -9.58 7.49
C LEU A 26 4.57 -10.43 8.11
N GLU A 27 4.28 -11.70 8.39
CA GLU A 27 5.28 -12.67 8.85
C GLU A 27 6.36 -12.89 7.77
N ASN A 28 5.97 -13.01 6.50
CA ASN A 28 6.91 -13.13 5.38
C ASN A 28 7.80 -11.89 5.25
N GLU A 29 7.24 -10.68 5.33
CA GLU A 29 8.02 -9.43 5.30
C GLU A 29 8.96 -9.28 6.49
N ARG A 30 8.52 -9.63 7.70
CA ARG A 30 9.42 -9.65 8.88
C ARG A 30 10.55 -10.65 8.69
N ASN A 31 10.24 -11.82 8.13
CA ASN A 31 11.22 -12.85 7.83
C ASN A 31 12.18 -12.46 6.70
N ARG A 32 11.76 -11.61 5.74
CA ARG A 32 12.60 -11.09 4.65
C ARG A 32 13.84 -10.36 5.18
N ARG A 33 13.72 -9.60 6.27
CA ARG A 33 14.87 -8.93 6.94
C ARG A 33 15.97 -9.90 7.37
N PHE A 34 15.61 -11.16 7.62
CA PHE A 34 16.52 -12.23 8.02
C PHE A 34 16.75 -13.28 6.93
N LEU A 35 16.15 -13.11 5.74
CA LEU A 35 16.20 -14.09 4.66
C LEU A 35 17.64 -14.33 4.18
N GLY A 36 18.45 -13.27 4.11
CA GLY A 36 19.88 -13.39 3.81
C GLY A 36 20.60 -14.33 4.78
N GLN A 37 20.43 -14.11 6.08
CA GLN A 37 21.04 -14.94 7.13
C GLN A 37 20.53 -16.39 7.07
N ARG A 38 19.24 -16.58 6.83
CA ARG A 38 18.64 -17.93 6.69
C ARG A 38 19.19 -18.67 5.47
N LEU A 39 19.35 -17.99 4.34
CA LEU A 39 19.92 -18.55 3.12
C LEU A 39 21.41 -18.88 3.30
N ASP A 40 22.16 -18.06 4.02
CA ASP A 40 23.57 -18.35 4.36
C ASP A 40 23.69 -19.54 5.31
N ALA A 41 22.80 -19.64 6.31
CA ALA A 41 22.75 -20.77 7.23
C ALA A 41 22.34 -22.08 6.55
N ALA A 42 21.55 -22.02 5.47
CA ALA A 42 21.17 -23.19 4.68
C ALA A 42 22.30 -23.75 3.80
N GLY A 43 23.39 -22.98 3.59
CA GLY A 43 24.62 -23.44 2.94
C GLY A 43 24.58 -23.61 1.42
N ASP A 44 23.40 -23.67 0.80
CA ASP A 44 23.20 -23.86 -0.65
C ASP A 44 22.46 -22.67 -1.28
N ARG A 45 23.21 -21.61 -1.60
CA ARG A 45 22.68 -20.51 -2.44
C ARG A 45 22.45 -21.03 -3.86
N VAL A 46 21.33 -20.65 -4.47
CA VAL A 46 21.10 -20.93 -5.90
C VAL A 46 22.16 -20.19 -6.72
N ASP A 47 22.73 -20.90 -7.70
CA ASP A 47 23.71 -20.35 -8.63
C ASP A 47 23.16 -19.11 -9.37
N ALA A 48 24.00 -18.07 -9.49
CA ALA A 48 23.58 -16.79 -10.06
C ALA A 48 23.26 -16.89 -11.56
N ASP A 49 23.96 -17.76 -12.30
CA ASP A 49 23.68 -17.98 -13.72
C ASP A 49 22.34 -18.70 -13.89
N LEU A 50 22.04 -19.67 -13.02
CA LEU A 50 20.72 -20.32 -12.99
C LEU A 50 19.59 -19.33 -12.67
N LEU A 51 19.78 -18.44 -11.70
CA LEU A 51 18.80 -17.38 -11.41
C LEU A 51 18.60 -16.46 -12.61
N GLY A 52 19.69 -16.03 -13.25
CA GLY A 52 19.66 -15.21 -14.46
C GLY A 52 18.93 -15.91 -15.63
N ASP A 53 19.14 -17.21 -15.80
CA ASP A 53 18.45 -18.01 -16.80
C ASP A 53 16.96 -18.14 -16.49
N ILE A 54 16.58 -18.40 -15.24
CA ILE A 54 15.18 -18.48 -14.81
C ILE A 54 14.44 -17.19 -15.16
N VAL A 55 15.00 -16.03 -14.79
CA VAL A 55 14.42 -14.72 -15.11
C VAL A 55 14.34 -14.51 -16.62
N ARG A 56 15.39 -14.86 -17.37
CA ARG A 56 15.39 -14.75 -18.85
C ARG A 56 14.32 -15.61 -19.52
N HIS A 57 13.95 -16.73 -18.92
CA HIS A 57 12.93 -17.65 -19.42
C HIS A 57 11.55 -17.42 -18.77
N GLY A 58 11.38 -16.36 -17.98
CA GLY A 58 10.10 -15.97 -17.36
C GLY A 58 8.92 -15.96 -18.33
N PRO A 59 9.01 -15.35 -19.53
CA PRO A 59 7.90 -15.31 -20.47
C PRO A 59 7.38 -16.69 -20.91
N VAL A 60 8.28 -17.68 -21.10
CA VAL A 60 7.84 -19.05 -21.47
C VAL A 60 7.28 -19.81 -20.28
N LEU A 61 7.81 -19.57 -19.07
CA LEU A 61 7.26 -20.12 -17.83
C LEU A 61 5.84 -19.58 -17.59
N GLU A 62 5.60 -18.29 -17.79
CA GLU A 62 4.30 -17.66 -17.60
C GLU A 62 3.23 -18.23 -18.55
N VAL A 63 3.53 -18.36 -19.85
CA VAL A 63 2.53 -18.88 -20.79
C VAL A 63 2.21 -20.36 -20.53
N LEU A 64 3.18 -21.13 -20.03
CA LEU A 64 3.00 -22.54 -19.67
C LEU A 64 2.34 -22.73 -18.29
N LEU A 65 2.44 -21.74 -17.40
CA LEU A 65 1.70 -21.71 -16.14
C LEU A 65 0.19 -21.60 -16.37
N LYS A 66 -0.20 -20.89 -17.44
CA LYS A 66 -1.62 -20.73 -17.81
C LYS A 66 -2.20 -22.01 -18.41
N GLU A 67 -1.47 -22.69 -19.30
CA GLU A 67 -1.90 -23.96 -19.89
C GLU A 67 -0.76 -24.71 -20.65
N PRO A 68 -0.92 -26.01 -20.95
CA PRO A 68 0.03 -26.76 -21.77
C PRO A 68 0.07 -26.32 -23.24
N LEU A 69 1.28 -26.11 -23.78
CA LEU A 69 1.49 -25.62 -25.15
C LEU A 69 2.47 -26.44 -25.95
N ASP A 70 2.26 -26.55 -27.26
CA ASP A 70 3.27 -27.00 -28.20
C ASP A 70 4.22 -25.86 -28.62
N ARG A 71 5.30 -26.20 -29.33
CA ARG A 71 6.31 -25.22 -29.75
C ARG A 71 5.75 -24.11 -30.65
N ARG A 72 4.81 -24.43 -31.53
CA ARG A 72 4.20 -23.47 -32.46
C ARG A 72 3.28 -22.52 -31.71
N GLU A 73 2.54 -23.01 -30.72
CA GLU A 73 1.73 -22.18 -29.83
C GLU A 73 2.62 -21.23 -29.01
N ILE A 74 3.77 -21.70 -28.50
CA ILE A 74 4.78 -20.85 -27.82
C ILE A 74 5.32 -19.77 -28.77
N GLU A 75 5.68 -20.14 -30.01
CA GLU A 75 6.13 -19.17 -31.04
C GLU A 75 5.11 -18.06 -31.24
N GLN A 76 3.84 -18.44 -31.40
CA GLN A 76 2.75 -17.50 -31.66
C GLN A 76 2.45 -16.58 -30.47
N ARG A 77 2.45 -17.12 -29.24
CA ARG A 77 2.12 -16.34 -28.03
C ARG A 77 3.20 -15.37 -27.62
N LEU A 78 4.46 -15.76 -27.80
CA LEU A 78 5.60 -14.93 -27.40
C LEU A 78 6.17 -14.11 -28.57
N ASP A 79 5.63 -14.25 -29.78
CA ASP A 79 6.17 -13.67 -31.01
C ASP A 79 7.66 -13.94 -31.18
N VAL A 80 8.06 -15.20 -30.97
CA VAL A 80 9.46 -15.64 -31.06
C VAL A 80 9.70 -16.57 -32.23
N SER A 81 10.95 -16.60 -32.69
CA SER A 81 11.36 -17.54 -33.74
C SER A 81 11.22 -19.01 -33.30
N ARG A 82 11.02 -19.90 -34.26
CA ARG A 82 11.05 -21.36 -34.06
C ARG A 82 12.32 -21.84 -33.36
N ALA A 83 13.47 -21.26 -33.69
CA ALA A 83 14.73 -21.60 -33.03
C ALA A 83 14.72 -21.20 -31.54
N THR A 84 14.11 -20.06 -31.21
CA THR A 84 13.95 -19.59 -29.82
C THR A 84 13.00 -20.49 -29.03
N SER A 85 11.82 -20.82 -29.58
CA SER A 85 10.87 -21.75 -28.95
C SER A 85 11.48 -23.14 -28.71
N HIS A 86 12.29 -23.63 -29.65
CA HIS A 86 13.06 -24.86 -29.46
C HIS A 86 14.02 -24.75 -28.28
N ARG A 87 14.81 -23.66 -28.20
CA ARG A 87 15.75 -23.43 -27.10
C ARG A 87 15.05 -23.31 -25.76
N TYR A 88 13.92 -22.63 -25.68
CA TYR A 88 13.12 -22.52 -24.46
C TYR A 88 12.66 -23.89 -23.97
N THR A 89 11.98 -24.65 -24.82
CA THR A 89 11.47 -25.98 -24.44
C THR A 89 12.58 -26.96 -24.08
N GLN A 90 13.72 -26.88 -24.76
CA GLN A 90 14.89 -27.69 -24.42
C GLN A 90 15.48 -27.31 -23.05
N TRP A 91 15.69 -26.03 -22.77
CA TRP A 91 16.21 -25.58 -21.48
C TRP A 91 15.27 -25.95 -20.33
N LEU A 92 13.95 -25.76 -20.50
CA LEU A 92 12.95 -26.13 -19.50
C LEU A 92 12.97 -27.63 -19.19
N ASP A 93 13.11 -28.48 -20.22
CA ASP A 93 13.17 -29.93 -20.09
C ASP A 93 14.48 -30.36 -19.38
N GLU A 94 15.62 -29.77 -19.76
CA GLU A 94 16.92 -29.99 -19.11
C GLU A 94 16.90 -29.61 -17.61
N LYS A 95 16.13 -28.59 -17.22
CA LYS A 95 15.95 -28.20 -15.82
C LYS A 95 14.85 -28.99 -15.08
N GLY A 96 14.08 -29.82 -15.79
CA GLY A 96 12.94 -30.56 -15.23
C GLY A 96 11.76 -29.66 -14.84
N PHE A 97 11.65 -28.48 -15.44
CA PHE A 97 10.55 -27.55 -15.22
C PHE A 97 9.33 -27.87 -16.08
N VAL A 98 9.51 -28.62 -17.16
CA VAL A 98 8.42 -29.12 -17.98
C VAL A 98 8.50 -30.63 -18.14
N GLU A 99 7.38 -31.22 -18.50
CA GLU A 99 7.30 -32.54 -19.09
C GLU A 99 6.48 -32.50 -20.37
N LYS A 100 6.68 -33.48 -21.24
CA LYS A 100 6.00 -33.57 -22.53
C LYS A 100 4.89 -34.61 -22.49
N VAL A 101 3.64 -34.17 -22.64
CA VAL A 101 2.44 -35.00 -22.66
C VAL A 101 1.66 -34.71 -23.94
N ASP A 102 1.34 -35.75 -24.71
CA ASP A 102 0.57 -35.65 -25.97
C ASP A 102 1.11 -34.61 -26.97
N GLY A 103 2.42 -34.44 -27.02
CA GLY A 103 3.08 -33.49 -27.92
C GLY A 103 3.19 -32.06 -27.39
N ARG A 104 2.55 -31.75 -26.26
CA ARG A 104 2.56 -30.45 -25.59
C ARG A 104 3.49 -30.46 -24.37
N PHE A 105 4.01 -29.30 -24.02
CA PHE A 105 4.81 -29.08 -22.82
C PHE A 105 3.88 -28.56 -21.73
N GLN A 106 3.95 -29.15 -20.54
CA GLN A 106 3.27 -28.68 -19.34
C GLN A 106 4.28 -28.48 -18.23
N LEU A 107 4.06 -27.49 -17.35
CA LEU A 107 4.94 -27.31 -16.20
C LEU A 107 4.83 -28.51 -15.26
N THR A 108 5.97 -28.97 -14.76
CA THR A 108 6.01 -29.85 -13.58
C THR A 108 5.65 -29.03 -12.34
N TRP A 109 5.42 -29.69 -11.19
CA TRP A 109 5.21 -28.98 -9.92
C TRP A 109 6.37 -28.03 -9.59
N ARG A 110 7.62 -28.39 -9.94
CA ARG A 110 8.79 -27.54 -9.75
C ARG A 110 8.76 -26.34 -10.69
N GLY A 111 8.42 -26.55 -11.95
CA GLY A 111 8.29 -25.48 -12.93
C GLY A 111 7.21 -24.48 -12.54
N ALA A 112 6.08 -24.95 -12.01
CA ALA A 112 4.99 -24.09 -11.53
C ALA A 112 5.44 -23.18 -10.38
N VAL A 113 6.07 -23.73 -9.33
CA VAL A 113 6.60 -22.91 -8.22
C VAL A 113 7.61 -21.88 -8.72
N ILE A 114 8.53 -22.26 -9.61
CA ILE A 114 9.52 -21.31 -10.16
C ILE A 114 8.84 -20.23 -10.99
N ALA A 115 7.84 -20.57 -11.82
CA ALA A 115 7.09 -19.60 -12.61
C ALA A 115 6.37 -18.58 -11.73
N GLU A 116 5.68 -19.03 -10.67
CA GLU A 116 5.00 -18.17 -9.71
C GLU A 116 5.96 -17.24 -8.97
N GLU A 117 7.12 -17.74 -8.52
CA GLU A 117 8.12 -16.91 -7.84
C GLU A 117 8.78 -15.89 -8.77
N VAL A 118 8.96 -16.21 -10.06
CA VAL A 118 9.44 -15.23 -11.06
C VAL A 118 8.42 -14.11 -11.25
N LEU A 119 7.13 -14.45 -11.38
CA LEU A 119 6.07 -13.46 -11.52
C LEU A 119 5.97 -12.57 -10.28
N ARG A 120 6.04 -13.15 -9.08
CA ARG A 120 6.04 -12.39 -7.82
C ARG A 120 7.28 -11.49 -7.71
N PHE A 121 8.45 -11.99 -8.12
CA PHE A 121 9.68 -11.20 -8.15
C PHE A 121 9.56 -10.01 -9.10
N GLU A 122 9.11 -10.23 -10.34
CA GLU A 122 8.92 -9.18 -11.33
C GLU A 122 7.90 -8.13 -10.87
N ALA A 123 6.75 -8.59 -10.34
CA ALA A 123 5.73 -7.73 -9.77
C ALA A 123 6.30 -6.85 -8.64
N ASN A 124 7.05 -7.44 -7.70
CA ASN A 124 7.66 -6.70 -6.60
C ASN A 124 8.71 -5.68 -7.07
N VAL A 125 9.60 -6.06 -8.00
CA VAL A 125 10.61 -5.16 -8.56
C VAL A 125 9.95 -3.98 -9.27
N ARG A 126 8.94 -4.24 -10.11
CA ARG A 126 8.18 -3.20 -10.80
C ARG A 126 7.47 -2.28 -9.80
N THR A 127 6.86 -2.83 -8.77
CA THR A 127 6.14 -2.08 -7.74
C THR A 127 7.09 -1.17 -6.96
N ALA A 128 8.25 -1.70 -6.53
CA ALA A 128 9.28 -0.92 -5.85
C ALA A 128 9.76 0.27 -6.71
N HIS A 129 9.96 0.09 -8.01
CA HIS A 129 10.31 1.17 -8.93
C HIS A 129 9.19 2.21 -9.09
N ARG A 130 7.95 1.77 -9.21
CA ARG A 130 6.80 2.68 -9.32
C ARG A 130 6.57 3.47 -8.04
N MET A 131 6.80 2.85 -6.89
CA MET A 131 6.63 3.46 -5.57
C MET A 131 7.84 4.26 -5.10
N THR A 132 8.95 4.31 -5.86
CA THR A 132 10.14 5.10 -5.50
C THR A 132 9.83 6.53 -5.06
N PRO A 133 8.97 7.31 -5.74
CA PRO A 133 8.63 8.67 -5.29
C PRO A 133 8.05 8.73 -3.88
N LEU A 134 7.27 7.70 -3.48
CA LEU A 134 6.73 7.59 -2.12
C LEU A 134 7.81 7.11 -1.13
N LEU A 135 8.58 6.08 -1.51
CA LEU A 135 9.64 5.51 -0.68
C LEU A 135 10.73 6.54 -0.33
N ASP A 136 11.00 7.48 -1.24
CA ASP A 136 11.96 8.57 -1.04
C ASP A 136 11.39 9.68 -0.14
N ALA A 137 10.06 9.85 -0.12
CA ALA A 137 9.37 10.85 0.72
C ALA A 137 9.03 10.33 2.13
N VAL A 138 9.09 9.02 2.36
CA VAL A 138 8.83 8.39 3.66
C VAL A 138 10.14 8.06 4.37
N CYS A 139 10.22 8.38 5.66
CA CYS A 139 11.38 8.06 6.51
C CYS A 139 11.71 6.56 6.47
N GLU A 140 13.01 6.22 6.47
CA GLU A 140 13.47 4.82 6.34
C GLU A 140 12.92 3.91 7.44
N ASP A 141 12.81 4.43 8.67
CA ASP A 141 12.27 3.71 9.83
C ASP A 141 10.77 3.40 9.71
N HIS A 142 10.09 4.04 8.76
CA HIS A 142 8.66 3.91 8.52
C HIS A 142 8.31 3.20 7.20
N ARG A 143 9.31 2.64 6.50
CA ARG A 143 9.12 1.79 5.30
C ARG A 143 8.62 0.38 5.65
N ASP A 144 7.76 0.28 6.67
CA ASP A 144 7.13 -0.96 7.15
C ASP A 144 5.78 -1.19 6.46
N PHE A 145 5.76 -1.06 5.12
CA PHE A 145 4.58 -1.36 4.32
C PHE A 145 4.82 -2.57 3.42
N ILE A 146 3.75 -3.33 3.20
CA ILE A 146 3.73 -4.51 2.33
C ILE A 146 3.70 -4.03 0.87
N LEU A 147 4.68 -4.41 0.05
CA LEU A 147 4.73 -3.97 -1.36
C LEU A 147 3.74 -4.73 -2.25
N GLU A 148 3.54 -6.03 -2.00
CA GLU A 148 2.77 -6.92 -2.88
C GLU A 148 1.33 -6.42 -3.13
N PRO A 149 0.57 -5.95 -2.12
CA PRO A 149 -0.78 -5.38 -2.33
C PRO A 149 -0.83 -4.05 -3.12
N PHE A 150 0.32 -3.44 -3.40
CA PHE A 150 0.41 -2.20 -4.16
C PHE A 150 0.81 -2.44 -5.63
N VAL A 151 0.83 -3.68 -6.11
CA VAL A 151 1.22 -4.02 -7.48
C VAL A 151 0.46 -3.22 -8.54
N ASP A 152 -0.85 -3.10 -8.35
CA ASP A 152 -1.76 -2.37 -9.23
C ASP A 152 -2.16 -0.99 -8.67
N ALA A 153 -1.50 -0.54 -7.59
CA ALA A 153 -1.78 0.76 -7.00
C ALA A 153 -1.54 1.88 -8.02
N ARG A 154 -2.38 2.90 -8.00
CA ARG A 154 -2.16 4.13 -8.77
C ARG A 154 -1.12 4.98 -8.04
N VAL A 155 -0.10 5.43 -8.77
CA VAL A 155 0.92 6.36 -8.26
C VAL A 155 0.74 7.69 -8.98
N THR A 156 0.34 8.72 -8.25
CA THR A 156 0.14 10.07 -8.77
C THR A 156 1.24 10.97 -8.22
N VAL A 157 2.15 11.43 -9.09
CA VAL A 157 3.30 12.27 -8.71
C VAL A 157 3.07 13.71 -9.16
N ALA A 158 3.58 14.67 -8.40
CA ALA A 158 3.61 16.07 -8.78
C ALA A 158 4.55 16.28 -9.98
N GLU A 159 4.07 16.99 -11.00
CA GLU A 159 4.86 17.31 -12.19
C GLU A 159 5.10 18.83 -12.26
N PRO A 160 6.20 19.31 -12.88
CA PRO A 160 6.50 20.75 -12.92
C PRO A 160 5.40 21.62 -13.55
N ASP A 161 4.66 21.08 -14.51
CA ASP A 161 3.54 21.72 -15.19
C ASP A 161 2.20 21.52 -14.49
N ASP A 162 2.12 20.57 -13.55
CA ASP A 162 0.93 20.26 -12.78
C ASP A 162 1.30 19.72 -11.38
N PRO A 163 1.75 20.60 -10.47
CA PRO A 163 2.28 20.20 -9.16
C PRO A 163 1.19 19.77 -8.16
N TYR A 164 -0.09 20.01 -8.47
CA TYR A 164 -1.21 19.74 -7.57
C TYR A 164 -1.91 18.40 -7.84
N ARG A 165 -1.53 17.66 -8.89
CA ARG A 165 -2.13 16.35 -9.23
C ARG A 165 -2.27 15.38 -8.04
N PRO A 166 -1.27 15.23 -7.15
CA PRO A 166 -1.40 14.31 -6.02
C PRO A 166 -2.54 14.71 -5.09
N VAL A 167 -2.62 16.01 -4.75
CA VAL A 167 -3.70 16.50 -3.88
C VAL A 167 -5.04 16.47 -4.59
N GLU A 168 -5.12 16.79 -5.88
CA GLU A 168 -6.35 16.66 -6.67
C GLU A 168 -6.87 15.21 -6.69
N ARG A 169 -5.96 14.24 -6.81
CA ARG A 169 -6.32 12.81 -6.73
C ARG A 169 -6.85 12.45 -5.34
N PHE A 170 -6.20 12.91 -4.28
CA PHE A 170 -6.69 12.73 -2.91
C PHE A 170 -8.09 13.33 -2.74
N LEU A 171 -8.30 14.57 -3.20
CA LEU A 171 -9.59 15.25 -3.11
C LEU A 171 -10.70 14.54 -3.90
N ALA A 172 -10.38 14.00 -5.07
CA ALA A 172 -11.34 13.19 -5.83
C ALA A 172 -11.83 11.98 -5.03
N LEU A 173 -10.93 11.29 -4.31
CA LEU A 173 -11.33 10.15 -3.47
C LEU A 173 -12.15 10.57 -2.25
N VAL A 174 -11.77 11.67 -1.57
CA VAL A 174 -12.61 12.25 -0.51
C VAL A 174 -14.00 12.55 -1.05
N ASN A 175 -14.09 13.10 -2.28
CA ASN A 175 -15.32 13.45 -2.96
C ASN A 175 -16.15 12.26 -3.49
N GLU A 176 -15.57 11.06 -3.52
CA GLU A 176 -16.25 9.84 -3.93
C GLU A 176 -16.70 9.00 -2.74
N SER A 177 -16.22 9.30 -1.53
CA SER A 177 -16.40 8.47 -0.33
C SER A 177 -17.43 9.03 0.64
N GLU A 178 -18.13 8.14 1.34
CA GLU A 178 -19.05 8.49 2.44
C GLU A 178 -18.27 8.74 3.74
N THR A 179 -17.20 7.98 3.97
CA THR A 179 -16.36 8.08 5.15
C THR A 179 -14.91 8.40 4.80
N PHE A 180 -14.27 9.16 5.67
CA PHE A 180 -12.87 9.50 5.51
C PHE A 180 -12.15 9.49 6.85
N ARG A 181 -11.13 8.63 6.99
CA ARG A 181 -10.32 8.58 8.22
C ARG A 181 -8.85 8.43 7.89
N GLY A 182 -7.98 8.99 8.73
CA GLY A 182 -6.57 8.94 8.45
C GLY A 182 -5.70 9.74 9.40
N PHE A 183 -4.41 9.78 9.09
CA PHE A 183 -3.46 10.63 9.76
C PHE A 183 -2.56 11.29 8.74
N ASN A 184 -2.11 12.51 9.03
CA ASN A 184 -1.22 13.19 8.10
C ASN A 184 -0.22 14.13 8.77
N THR A 185 0.96 14.25 8.18
CA THR A 185 2.06 15.09 8.70
C THR A 185 1.89 16.56 8.36
N THR A 186 1.04 16.89 7.40
CA THR A 186 0.70 18.26 6.98
C THR A 186 -0.81 18.44 6.86
N HIS A 187 -1.27 19.68 6.71
CA HIS A 187 -2.67 19.94 6.42
C HIS A 187 -3.08 19.30 5.07
N MET A 188 -4.15 18.50 5.04
CA MET A 188 -4.44 17.58 3.90
C MET A 188 -4.92 18.25 2.61
N ALA A 189 -5.33 19.51 2.69
CA ALA A 189 -5.56 20.34 1.51
C ALA A 189 -4.85 21.69 1.67
N PRO A 190 -4.26 22.23 0.59
CA PRO A 190 -3.92 23.64 0.52
C PRO A 190 -5.13 24.49 0.93
N LEU A 191 -4.90 25.48 1.78
CA LEU A 191 -5.87 26.49 2.23
C LEU A 191 -6.63 27.19 1.07
N VAL A 192 -6.14 27.03 -0.17
CA VAL A 192 -6.64 27.64 -1.40
C VAL A 192 -7.68 26.78 -2.12
N LEU A 193 -7.76 25.47 -1.83
CA LEU A 193 -8.72 24.55 -2.46
C LEU A 193 -9.98 24.43 -1.58
N GLY A 194 -10.85 25.45 -1.68
CA GLY A 194 -12.04 25.61 -0.82
C GLY A 194 -13.07 24.48 -0.86
N GLU A 195 -13.02 23.58 -1.86
CA GLU A 195 -13.94 22.43 -2.00
C GLU A 195 -13.69 21.33 -0.95
N PHE A 196 -12.43 21.09 -0.54
CA PHE A 196 -12.12 20.11 0.51
C PHE A 196 -12.82 20.43 1.83
N HIS A 197 -12.79 21.72 2.19
CA HIS A 197 -13.38 22.19 3.43
C HIS A 197 -14.90 22.07 3.44
N HIS A 198 -15.57 22.17 2.30
CA HIS A 198 -17.02 21.96 2.26
C HIS A 198 -17.37 20.51 2.61
N ARG A 199 -16.70 19.53 2.01
CA ARG A 199 -17.04 18.13 2.26
C ARG A 199 -16.60 17.63 3.65
N VAL A 200 -15.38 17.97 4.07
CA VAL A 200 -14.85 17.57 5.39
C VAL A 200 -15.58 18.24 6.55
N PHE A 201 -16.09 19.48 6.37
CA PHE A 201 -16.80 20.17 7.44
C PHE A 201 -18.32 19.98 7.41
N ASP A 202 -18.91 19.69 6.24
CA ASP A 202 -20.36 19.74 6.08
C ASP A 202 -21.03 18.41 5.66
N GLU A 203 -20.31 17.41 5.14
CA GLU A 203 -20.94 16.24 4.49
C GLU A 203 -20.44 14.86 4.93
N ALA A 204 -19.13 14.67 5.12
CA ALA A 204 -18.53 13.36 5.40
C ALA A 204 -18.15 13.19 6.87
N ASP A 205 -18.43 12.02 7.45
CA ASP A 205 -17.94 11.66 8.78
C ASP A 205 -16.43 11.44 8.73
N THR A 206 -15.70 12.40 9.32
CA THR A 206 -14.26 12.54 9.15
C THR A 206 -13.51 12.37 10.47
N GLU A 207 -12.56 11.43 10.57
CA GLU A 207 -11.66 11.31 11.72
C GLU A 207 -10.19 11.46 11.29
N ILE A 208 -9.54 12.53 11.77
CA ILE A 208 -8.17 12.87 11.36
C ILE A 208 -7.26 12.99 12.58
N ILE A 209 -6.10 12.34 12.50
CA ILE A 209 -5.01 12.49 13.45
C ILE A 209 -3.95 13.41 12.84
N TYR A 210 -3.66 14.52 13.51
CA TYR A 210 -2.68 15.50 13.08
C TYR A 210 -1.55 15.70 14.10
N LEU A 211 -0.48 16.35 13.67
CA LEU A 211 0.49 16.93 14.59
C LEU A 211 -0.16 18.11 15.34
N PRO A 212 0.17 18.36 16.62
CA PRO A 212 -0.44 19.43 17.41
C PRO A 212 -0.43 20.80 16.71
N HIS A 213 0.71 21.20 16.15
CA HIS A 213 0.86 22.48 15.45
C HIS A 213 0.01 22.60 14.17
N ILE A 214 -0.36 21.47 13.54
CA ILE A 214 -1.25 21.47 12.37
C ILE A 214 -2.69 21.74 12.80
N VAL A 215 -3.10 21.20 13.96
CA VAL A 215 -4.42 21.51 14.55
C VAL A 215 -4.49 22.97 14.97
N GLU A 216 -3.46 23.49 15.65
CA GLU A 216 -3.39 24.93 15.99
C GLU A 216 -3.56 25.78 14.74
N LYS A 217 -2.84 25.44 13.66
CA LYS A 217 -2.93 26.17 12.39
C LYS A 217 -4.30 26.11 11.73
N LEU A 218 -4.97 24.97 11.84
CA LEU A 218 -6.34 24.79 11.36
C LEU A 218 -7.30 25.74 12.09
N PHE A 219 -7.21 25.83 13.43
CA PHE A 219 -8.06 26.72 14.22
C PHE A 219 -7.70 28.21 14.06
N GLU A 220 -6.43 28.56 13.83
CA GLU A 220 -6.06 29.94 13.46
C GLU A 220 -6.72 30.36 12.14
N THR A 221 -6.79 29.44 11.18
CA THR A 221 -7.21 29.75 9.82
C THR A 221 -8.73 29.66 9.63
N TYR A 222 -9.38 28.71 10.30
CA TYR A 222 -10.82 28.44 10.20
C TYR A 222 -11.48 28.20 11.56
N PRO A 223 -11.39 29.15 12.51
CA PRO A 223 -11.82 28.94 13.89
C PRO A 223 -13.29 28.51 14.00
N GLU A 224 -14.20 29.21 13.31
CA GLU A 224 -15.63 28.92 13.40
C GLU A 224 -16.02 27.65 12.63
N ARG A 225 -15.48 27.44 11.42
CA ARG A 225 -15.80 26.25 10.61
C ARG A 225 -15.30 24.96 11.25
N ALA A 226 -14.09 24.97 11.81
CA ALA A 226 -13.53 23.80 12.48
C ALA A 226 -14.35 23.45 13.73
N ARG A 227 -14.73 24.44 14.55
CA ARG A 227 -15.61 24.22 15.72
C ARG A 227 -16.98 23.71 15.32
N GLU A 228 -17.61 24.33 14.32
CA GLU A 228 -18.94 23.93 13.87
C GLU A 228 -18.96 22.49 13.34
N ALA A 229 -17.94 22.06 12.59
CA ALA A 229 -17.82 20.69 12.12
C ALA A 229 -17.65 19.67 13.26
N ILE A 230 -16.88 20.03 14.29
CA ILE A 230 -16.71 19.21 15.51
C ILE A 230 -18.04 19.13 16.28
N ASP A 231 -18.70 20.27 16.51
CA ASP A 231 -19.96 20.34 17.26
C ASP A 231 -21.09 19.56 16.57
N ARG A 232 -21.09 19.53 15.24
CA ARG A 232 -22.03 18.73 14.42
C ARG A 232 -21.66 17.25 14.34
N GLY A 233 -20.48 16.86 14.81
CA GLY A 233 -19.98 15.49 14.76
C GLY A 233 -19.41 15.06 13.41
N HIS A 234 -19.28 15.96 12.44
CA HIS A 234 -18.70 15.67 11.11
C HIS A 234 -17.17 15.58 11.14
N LEU A 235 -16.53 16.22 12.13
CA LEU A 235 -15.08 16.20 12.28
C LEU A 235 -14.66 15.74 13.68
N ALA A 236 -13.95 14.63 13.74
CA ALA A 236 -13.21 14.18 14.92
C ALA A 236 -11.71 14.45 14.71
N LEU A 237 -11.12 15.30 15.54
CA LEU A 237 -9.69 15.57 15.53
C LEU A 237 -8.98 14.85 16.67
N ARG A 238 -7.79 14.34 16.37
CA ARG A 238 -6.87 13.78 17.35
C ARG A 238 -5.47 14.31 17.11
N THR A 239 -4.63 14.32 18.14
CA THR A 239 -3.24 14.74 18.05
C THR A 239 -2.27 13.64 18.44
N ARG A 240 -1.14 13.60 17.73
CA ARG A 240 0.03 12.77 18.06
C ARG A 240 1.29 13.54 17.68
N ASP A 241 2.32 13.47 18.52
CA ASP A 241 3.54 14.27 18.34
C ASP A 241 4.36 13.84 17.11
N GLU A 242 4.24 12.58 16.69
CA GLU A 242 4.96 12.01 15.56
C GLU A 242 4.04 11.17 14.69
N LEU A 243 4.14 11.36 13.37
CA LEU A 243 3.39 10.62 12.37
C LEU A 243 4.35 10.11 11.28
N PRO A 244 4.21 8.85 10.84
CA PRO A 244 5.21 8.21 9.98
C PRO A 244 5.17 8.70 8.53
N TYR A 245 3.97 9.02 8.04
CA TYR A 245 3.65 9.46 6.67
C TYR A 245 2.18 9.92 6.65
N GLY A 246 1.64 10.31 5.50
CA GLY A 246 0.19 10.48 5.34
C GLY A 246 -0.50 9.17 5.01
N LEU A 247 -1.52 8.79 5.76
CA LEU A 247 -2.40 7.64 5.48
C LEU A 247 -3.85 8.11 5.42
N ALA A 248 -4.55 7.68 4.39
CA ALA A 248 -5.95 7.97 4.14
C ALA A 248 -6.73 6.68 3.88
N LEU A 249 -7.85 6.49 4.57
CA LEU A 249 -8.80 5.41 4.37
C LEU A 249 -10.10 6.02 3.84
N PHE A 250 -10.58 5.47 2.73
CA PHE A 250 -11.73 5.91 1.96
C PHE A 250 -12.63 4.70 1.71
N ASP A 251 -13.71 4.50 2.45
CA ASP A 251 -14.61 3.34 2.30
C ASP A 251 -13.86 2.02 2.01
N GLU A 252 -13.78 1.58 0.75
CA GLU A 252 -13.09 0.35 0.28
C GLU A 252 -11.65 0.57 -0.27
N ARG A 253 -10.99 1.67 0.10
CA ARG A 253 -9.75 2.13 -0.55
C ARG A 253 -8.78 2.78 0.42
N VAL A 254 -7.48 2.63 0.15
CA VAL A 254 -6.40 3.27 0.91
C VAL A 254 -5.59 4.21 0.02
N GLY A 255 -5.14 5.32 0.60
CA GLY A 255 -4.16 6.24 0.06
C GLY A 255 -2.98 6.47 1.01
N ILE A 256 -1.77 6.61 0.45
CA ILE A 256 -0.56 7.02 1.17
C ILE A 256 -0.02 8.29 0.51
N GLY A 257 0.16 9.34 1.32
CA GLY A 257 0.72 10.62 0.89
C GLY A 257 2.20 10.74 1.27
N GLY A 258 3.02 11.12 0.30
CA GLY A 258 4.41 11.53 0.48
C GLY A 258 4.54 13.05 0.33
N TYR A 259 5.24 13.68 1.25
CA TYR A 259 5.33 15.14 1.35
C TYR A 259 6.77 15.62 1.32
N ASP A 260 6.96 16.81 0.77
CA ASP A 260 8.20 17.54 0.90
C ASP A 260 8.33 18.10 2.33
N GLU A 261 9.35 17.66 3.07
CA GLU A 261 9.55 18.09 4.48
C GLU A 261 9.78 19.60 4.64
N THR A 262 10.28 20.27 3.59
CA THR A 262 10.61 21.71 3.65
C THR A 262 9.40 22.58 3.38
N THR A 263 8.56 22.20 2.43
CA THR A 263 7.44 23.00 1.92
C THR A 263 6.08 22.49 2.36
N GLY A 264 5.99 21.25 2.85
CA GLY A 264 4.73 20.59 3.20
C GLY A 264 3.86 20.22 2.00
N LEU A 265 4.37 20.35 0.77
CA LEU A 265 3.63 20.02 -0.46
C LEU A 265 3.58 18.50 -0.66
N MET A 266 2.41 17.99 -1.08
CA MET A 266 2.24 16.58 -1.45
C MET A 266 2.95 16.31 -2.78
N GLN A 267 4.08 15.61 -2.72
CA GLN A 267 4.86 15.26 -3.91
C GLN A 267 4.31 14.02 -4.61
N VAL A 268 3.67 13.13 -3.87
CA VAL A 268 3.13 11.88 -4.38
C VAL A 268 1.94 11.42 -3.55
N PHE A 269 0.99 10.80 -4.22
CA PHE A 269 -0.12 10.11 -3.62
C PHE A 269 -0.28 8.75 -4.28
N VAL A 270 -0.21 7.68 -3.47
CA VAL A 270 -0.35 6.30 -3.92
C VAL A 270 -1.64 5.73 -3.38
N ASP A 271 -2.46 5.17 -4.25
CA ASP A 271 -3.82 4.77 -3.88
C ASP A 271 -4.24 3.42 -4.52
N THR A 272 -4.83 2.53 -3.73
CA THR A 272 -5.24 1.16 -4.14
C THR A 272 -6.52 0.71 -3.43
N ASP A 273 -7.31 -0.12 -4.10
CA ASP A 273 -8.51 -0.81 -3.60
C ASP A 273 -8.24 -2.30 -3.27
N ASP A 274 -6.96 -2.70 -3.25
CA ASP A 274 -6.59 -4.06 -2.85
C ASP A 274 -7.04 -4.35 -1.39
N PRO A 275 -7.84 -5.40 -1.16
CA PRO A 275 -8.38 -5.68 0.18
C PRO A 275 -7.30 -5.92 1.25
N ILE A 276 -6.15 -6.49 0.88
CA ILE A 276 -5.03 -6.74 1.80
C ILE A 276 -4.36 -5.41 2.16
N ALA A 277 -4.22 -4.50 1.20
CA ALA A 277 -3.71 -3.15 1.47
C ALA A 277 -4.65 -2.37 2.40
N CYS A 278 -5.96 -2.44 2.17
CA CYS A 278 -6.96 -1.80 3.03
C CYS A 278 -6.90 -2.36 4.45
N GLU A 279 -6.88 -3.68 4.62
CA GLU A 279 -6.78 -4.32 5.94
C GLU A 279 -5.48 -3.96 6.68
N TRP A 280 -4.35 -3.93 5.97
CA TRP A 280 -3.09 -3.46 6.53
C TRP A 280 -3.19 -2.02 7.04
N ALA A 281 -3.76 -1.14 6.21
CA ALA A 281 -3.89 0.28 6.52
C ALA A 281 -4.84 0.53 7.70
N GLU A 282 -5.93 -0.23 7.82
CA GLU A 282 -6.81 -0.19 8.98
C GLU A 282 -6.07 -0.52 10.28
N ARG A 283 -5.19 -1.52 10.26
CA ARG A 283 -4.37 -1.88 11.44
C ARG A 283 -3.36 -0.80 11.80
N VAL A 284 -2.68 -0.24 10.81
CA VAL A 284 -1.75 0.88 11.02
C VAL A 284 -2.51 2.06 11.63
N TYR A 285 -3.64 2.42 11.03
CA TYR A 285 -4.51 3.48 11.53
C TYR A 285 -4.97 3.22 12.97
N ALA A 286 -5.48 2.02 13.27
CA ALA A 286 -5.95 1.66 14.60
C ALA A 286 -4.83 1.76 15.65
N SER A 287 -3.61 1.36 15.31
CA SER A 287 -2.43 1.50 16.18
C SER A 287 -2.11 2.97 16.44
N VAL A 288 -2.02 3.80 15.39
CA VAL A 288 -1.74 5.24 15.53
C VAL A 288 -2.84 5.95 16.29
N ARG A 289 -4.10 5.55 16.08
CA ARG A 289 -5.28 6.08 16.79
C ARG A 289 -5.24 5.76 18.28
N ALA A 290 -4.88 4.53 18.66
CA ALA A 290 -4.73 4.14 20.06
C ALA A 290 -3.68 4.98 20.79
N ASP A 291 -2.60 5.36 20.09
CA ASP A 291 -1.50 6.18 20.60
C ASP A 291 -1.67 7.70 20.34
N SER A 292 -2.91 8.16 20.13
CA SER A 292 -3.23 9.57 19.89
C SER A 292 -4.25 10.10 20.89
N ASN A 293 -4.26 11.42 21.10
CA ASN A 293 -5.14 12.09 22.04
C ASN A 293 -6.34 12.72 21.33
N PRO A 294 -7.60 12.46 21.72
CA PRO A 294 -8.75 13.16 21.16
C PRO A 294 -8.72 14.65 21.54
N LEU A 295 -9.23 15.50 20.64
CA LEU A 295 -9.59 16.87 20.98
C LEU A 295 -11.02 16.89 21.54
N ASP A 296 -11.14 16.78 22.85
CA ASP A 296 -12.45 16.76 23.52
C ASP A 296 -13.13 18.15 23.55
N THR A 297 -12.33 19.23 23.52
CA THR A 297 -12.76 20.63 23.29
C THR A 297 -11.50 21.47 23.08
N TYR A 298 -11.38 22.21 21.98
CA TYR A 298 -10.30 23.19 21.81
C TYR A 298 -10.65 24.47 22.59
N ASP A 299 -10.35 24.48 23.89
CA ASP A 299 -10.27 25.72 24.66
C ASP A 299 -8.94 26.38 24.28
N GLY A 300 -8.99 27.25 23.28
CA GLY A 300 -7.83 28.04 22.88
C GLY A 300 -7.30 28.81 24.09
N SER A 301 -6.17 28.35 24.63
CA SER A 301 -5.50 29.00 25.76
C SER A 301 -4.38 29.92 25.28
N ASP A 302 -4.63 31.21 25.50
CA ASP A 302 -3.76 32.42 25.51
C ASP A 302 -2.93 32.79 24.27
#